data_AF-A0A974UT49-F1
#
_entry.id   AF-A0A974UT49-F1
#
_cell.length_a   1.000
_cell.length_b   1.000
_cell.length_c   1.000
_cell.angle_alpha   90.00
_cell.angle_beta   90.00
_cell.angle_gamma   90.00
#
_symmetry.space_group_name_H-M   'P 1'
#
loop_
_entity.id
_entity.type
_entity.pdbx_description
1 polymer ?
#
loop_
_entity_poly.entity_id
_entity_poly.type
_entity_poly.pdbx_seq_one_letter_code
_entity_poly.pdbx_strand_id
1 'polypeptide(L)'
;MAAIVHRCACGHLDSFHAPSPKGDTAPCSMARCDCADVDPGAPEVIPTWRSETPFDQAQPDPALIEPGTDRSCDCEDCWSLYNAEHVAA
;
A
#
# COMPACT_ATOMS: atom_id res chain seq x y z
N MET A 1 -11.18 3.71 2.76
CA MET A 1 -9.98 3.95 3.56
C MET A 1 -8.79 4.03 2.60
N ALA A 2 -8.05 5.13 2.57
CA ALA A 2 -6.86 5.28 1.73
C ALA A 2 -5.80 4.23 2.09
N ALA A 3 -5.02 3.77 1.11
CA ALA A 3 -3.98 2.77 1.31
C ALA A 3 -2.60 3.34 0.95
N ILE A 4 -1.57 3.01 1.74
CA ILE A 4 -0.19 3.24 1.34
C ILE A 4 0.31 2.01 0.62
N VAL A 5 0.87 2.22 -0.57
CA VAL A 5 1.40 1.12 -1.39
C VAL A 5 2.72 1.49 -2.03
N HIS A 6 3.58 0.49 -2.26
CA HIS A 6 4.62 0.62 -3.27
C HIS A 6 4.08 0.33 -4.67
N ARG A 7 4.61 1.05 -5.66
CA ARG A 7 4.39 0.78 -7.07
C ARG A 7 5.72 0.41 -7.74
N CYS A 8 5.75 -0.69 -8.46
CA CYS A 8 6.91 -1.02 -9.28
C CYS A 8 7.04 -0.06 -10.46
N ALA A 9 8.23 0.02 -11.06
CA ALA A 9 8.38 0.47 -12.45
C ALA A 9 7.44 -0.28 -13.42
N CYS A 10 7.11 -1.55 -13.15
CA CYS A 10 6.13 -2.37 -13.89
C CYS A 10 4.66 -1.87 -13.75
N GLY A 11 4.37 -0.92 -12.86
CA GLY A 11 3.03 -0.39 -12.59
C GLY A 11 2.19 -1.22 -11.62
N HIS A 12 2.60 -2.46 -11.31
CA HIS A 12 1.94 -3.29 -10.31
C HIS A 12 2.11 -2.74 -8.89
N LEU A 13 1.09 -2.99 -8.06
CA LEU A 13 1.07 -2.63 -6.65
C LEU A 13 1.66 -3.73 -5.79
N ASP A 14 2.14 -3.34 -4.62
CA ASP A 14 2.61 -4.19 -3.53
C ASP A 14 1.58 -5.22 -3.02
N SER A 15 0.28 -5.05 -3.27
CA SER A 15 -0.73 -6.09 -3.03
C SER A 15 -0.47 -7.40 -3.80
N PHE A 16 0.44 -7.41 -4.78
CA PHE A 16 0.99 -8.60 -5.43
C PHE A 16 2.14 -9.26 -4.64
N HIS A 17 2.39 -8.90 -3.39
CA HIS A 17 3.34 -9.60 -2.54
C HIS A 17 2.96 -11.08 -2.40
N ALA A 18 3.93 -11.97 -2.65
CA ALA A 18 3.84 -13.34 -2.15
C ALA A 18 4.46 -13.38 -0.75
N PRO A 19 3.89 -14.17 0.19
CA PRO A 19 4.61 -14.51 1.42
C PRO A 19 5.93 -15.16 1.02
N SER A 20 7.05 -14.58 1.44
CA SER A 20 8.36 -15.19 1.21
C SER A 20 8.56 -16.34 2.19
N PRO A 21 9.27 -17.43 1.82
CA PRO A 21 9.62 -18.50 2.75
C PRO A 21 10.55 -18.05 3.90
N LYS A 22 11.05 -16.80 3.89
CA LYS A 22 12.00 -16.25 4.86
C LYS A 22 11.37 -15.33 5.92
N GLY A 23 10.03 -15.26 5.99
CA GLY A 23 9.31 -14.46 6.97
C GLY A 23 9.26 -12.97 6.62
N ASP A 24 8.30 -12.28 7.21
CA ASP A 24 7.82 -10.93 6.87
C ASP A 24 8.79 -9.78 7.23
N THR A 25 10.08 -10.09 7.44
CA THR A 25 11.11 -9.12 7.89
C THR A 25 12.00 -8.62 6.75
N ALA A 26 11.84 -9.14 5.54
CA ALA A 26 12.55 -8.62 4.38
C ALA A 26 11.85 -7.35 3.88
N PRO A 27 12.59 -6.26 3.57
CA PRO A 27 11.99 -5.09 2.93
C PRO A 27 11.26 -5.53 1.67
N CYS A 28 10.04 -5.03 1.51
CA CYS A 28 8.99 -5.53 0.63
C CYS A 28 9.49 -6.14 -0.68
N SER A 29 9.32 -7.46 -0.84
CA SER A 29 9.69 -8.19 -2.05
C SER A 29 8.46 -8.42 -2.93
N MET A 30 8.43 -7.82 -4.12
CA MET A 30 7.35 -8.01 -5.09
C MET A 30 7.51 -9.31 -5.88
N ALA A 31 7.61 -10.43 -5.17
CA ALA A 31 7.94 -11.74 -5.72
C ALA A 31 6.90 -12.31 -6.72
N ARG A 32 5.74 -11.65 -6.92
CA ARG A 32 4.78 -11.98 -7.99
C ARG A 32 4.73 -10.96 -9.14
N CYS A 33 5.47 -9.85 -9.11
CA CYS A 33 5.70 -9.13 -10.36
C CYS A 33 6.77 -9.96 -11.11
N ASP A 34 6.36 -10.76 -12.11
CA ASP A 34 7.25 -11.52 -13.01
C ASP A 34 8.13 -10.61 -13.91
N CYS A 35 8.38 -9.37 -13.47
CA CYS A 35 9.26 -8.45 -14.15
C CYS A 35 10.72 -8.80 -13.87
N ALA A 36 11.53 -8.65 -14.90
CA ALA A 36 12.97 -8.90 -14.82
C ALA A 36 13.63 -8.00 -13.76
N ASP A 37 13.13 -6.77 -13.62
CA ASP A 37 13.65 -5.75 -12.71
C ASP A 37 12.55 -5.32 -11.72
N VAL A 38 12.44 -6.02 -10.60
CA VAL A 38 11.59 -5.60 -9.49
C VAL A 38 12.24 -4.41 -8.81
N ASP A 39 11.70 -3.22 -9.08
CA ASP A 39 12.13 -1.96 -8.50
C ASP A 39 10.91 -1.21 -7.94
N PRO A 40 10.54 -1.47 -6.67
CA PRO A 40 9.47 -0.73 -6.03
C PRO A 40 9.94 0.71 -5.78
N GLY A 41 9.25 1.67 -6.41
CA GLY A 41 9.47 3.09 -6.15
C GLY A 41 9.06 3.48 -4.72
N ALA A 42 9.23 4.76 -4.38
CA ALA A 42 8.77 5.31 -3.10
C ALA A 42 7.28 5.01 -2.85
N PRO A 43 6.87 4.78 -1.59
CA PRO A 43 5.48 4.51 -1.28
C PRO A 43 4.60 5.73 -1.58
N GLU A 44 3.35 5.49 -1.96
CA GLU A 44 2.37 6.53 -2.27
C GLU A 44 1.02 6.25 -1.58
N VAL A 45 0.29 7.32 -1.25
CA VAL A 45 -1.09 7.22 -0.75
C VAL A 45 -2.05 7.09 -1.94
N ILE A 46 -2.74 5.97 -2.04
CA ILE A 46 -3.83 5.80 -2.99
C ILE A 46 -5.15 6.18 -2.31
N PRO A 47 -5.86 7.20 -2.84
CA PRO A 47 -7.17 7.57 -2.33
C PRO A 47 -8.17 6.44 -2.54
N THR A 48 -9.15 6.37 -1.64
CA THR A 48 -10.29 5.48 -1.80
C THR A 48 -11.57 6.26 -1.62
N TRP A 49 -12.67 5.63 -2.02
CA TRP A 49 -14.00 6.20 -1.95
C TRP A 49 -14.92 5.22 -1.25
N ARG A 50 -15.85 5.76 -0.48
CA ARG A 50 -16.92 5.00 0.17
C ARG A 50 -18.26 5.64 -0.13
N SER A 51 -19.31 4.84 -0.12
CA SER A 51 -20.69 5.31 -0.13
C SER A 51 -21.42 4.72 1.08
N GLU A 52 -22.36 5.44 1.67
CA GLU A 52 -23.15 4.94 2.81
C GLU A 52 -24.15 3.88 2.35
N THR A 53 -24.67 4.02 1.13
CA THR A 53 -25.48 3.00 0.46
C THR A 53 -24.95 2.70 -0.94
N PRO A 54 -25.38 1.59 -1.58
CA PRO A 54 -24.99 1.27 -2.96
C PRO A 54 -25.46 2.28 -4.02
N PHE A 55 -26.35 3.21 -3.65
CA PHE A 55 -26.96 4.17 -4.58
C PHE A 55 -26.47 5.61 -4.37
N ASP A 56 -25.75 5.88 -3.28
CA ASP A 56 -25.23 7.22 -3.01
C ASP A 56 -24.01 7.53 -3.87
N GLN A 57 -23.77 8.83 -4.06
CA GLN A 57 -22.52 9.29 -4.65
C GLN A 57 -21.36 8.91 -3.73
N ALA A 58 -20.38 8.21 -4.31
CA ALA A 58 -19.16 7.86 -3.61
C ALA A 58 -18.40 9.12 -3.17
N GLN A 59 -18.08 9.21 -1.88
CA GLN A 59 -17.30 10.28 -1.28
C GLN A 59 -15.89 9.79 -0.98
N PRO A 60 -14.86 10.66 -1.03
CA PRO A 60 -13.52 10.29 -0.60
C PRO A 60 -13.53 9.77 0.84
N ASP A 61 -12.81 8.69 1.09
CA ASP A 61 -12.61 8.12 2.42
C ASP A 61 -11.17 8.37 2.90
N PRO A 62 -10.96 9.43 3.70
CA PRO A 62 -9.61 9.87 4.09
C PRO A 62 -8.98 8.96 5.15
N ALA A 63 -9.72 8.01 5.73
CA ALA A 63 -9.18 7.12 6.75
C ALA A 63 -8.03 6.29 6.16
N LEU A 64 -6.82 6.46 6.67
CA LEU A 64 -5.64 5.79 6.14
C LEU A 64 -5.44 4.43 6.81
N ILE A 65 -5.21 3.39 6.02
CA ILE A 65 -4.94 2.04 6.49
C ILE A 65 -3.52 1.99 7.07
N GLU A 66 -3.40 1.41 8.26
CA GLU A 66 -2.13 1.20 8.94
C GLU A 66 -1.26 0.19 8.16
N PRO A 67 0.03 0.51 7.88
CA PRO A 67 0.97 -0.44 7.27
C PRO A 67 1.00 -1.79 8.01
N GLY A 68 1.24 -2.86 7.29
CA GLY A 68 1.25 -4.24 7.83
C GLY A 68 -0.14 -4.84 8.11
N THR A 69 -1.23 -4.08 8.01
CA THR A 69 -2.60 -4.63 8.11
C THR A 69 -3.11 -5.15 6.77
N ASP A 70 -3.93 -6.21 6.79
CA ASP A 70 -4.58 -6.79 5.60
C ASP A 70 -3.67 -7.03 4.38
N ARG A 71 -2.41 -7.43 4.63
CA ARG A 71 -1.36 -7.70 3.62
C ARG A 71 -0.75 -6.45 2.95
N SER A 72 -0.97 -5.26 3.51
CA SER A 72 -0.21 -4.07 3.13
C SER A 72 1.27 -4.23 3.52
N CYS A 73 2.16 -3.51 2.83
CA CYS A 73 3.59 -3.49 3.12
C CYS A 73 3.84 -2.92 4.53
N ASP A 74 4.76 -3.53 5.29
CA ASP A 74 5.12 -3.18 6.67
C ASP A 74 6.53 -2.56 6.77
N CYS A 75 7.04 -1.96 5.69
CA CYS A 75 8.40 -1.42 5.66
C CYS A 75 8.47 -0.04 6.34
N GLU A 76 9.70 0.37 6.70
CA GLU A 76 9.97 1.67 7.34
C GLU A 76 9.51 2.86 6.48
N ASP A 77 9.61 2.77 5.16
CA ASP A 77 9.16 3.85 4.26
C ASP A 77 7.63 4.00 4.30
N CYS A 78 6.88 2.90 4.32
CA CYS A 78 5.42 2.92 4.46
C CYS A 78 5.00 3.50 5.80
N TRP A 79 5.69 3.12 6.89
CA TRP A 79 5.45 3.69 8.22
C TRP A 79 5.79 5.18 8.29
N SER A 80 6.88 5.60 7.65
CA SER A 80 7.27 7.00 7.61
C SER A 80 6.22 7.86 6.91
N LEU A 81 5.69 7.38 5.78
CA LEU A 81 4.59 8.06 5.08
C LEU A 81 3.29 8.06 5.91
N TYR A 82 2.92 6.93 6.50
CA TYR A 82 1.73 6.84 7.36
C TYR A 82 1.76 7.86 8.49
N ASN A 83 2.90 7.95 9.18
CA ASN A 83 3.10 8.90 10.28
C ASN A 83 3.08 10.35 9.79
N ALA A 84 3.67 10.64 8.63
CA ALA A 84 3.65 11.99 8.06
C ALA A 84 2.22 12.46 7.73
N GLU A 85 1.41 11.59 7.14
CA GLU A 85 0.00 11.87 6.82
C GLU A 85 -0.85 12.06 8.08
N HIS A 86 -0.57 11.34 9.16
CA HIS A 86 -1.29 11.48 10.44
C HIS A 86 -0.89 12.73 11.23
N VAL A 87 0.33 13.22 11.08
CA VAL A 87 0.75 14.50 11.68
C VAL A 87 0.16 15.69 10.91
N ALA A 88 -0.16 15.51 9.62
CA ALA A 88 -0.71 16.54 8.76
C ALA A 88 -2.25 16.65 8.78
N ALA A 89 -2.95 15.66 9.35
CA ALA A 89 -4.42 15.58 9.45
C ALA A 89 -4.98 16.17 10.75
#